data_AF-A0A4Q1CGR6-F1
#
_entry.id   AF-A0A4Q1CGR6-F1
#
_cell.length_a   1.000
_cell.length_b   1.000
_cell.length_c   1.000
_cell.angle_alpha   90.00
_cell.angle_beta   90.00
_cell.angle_gamma   90.00
#
_symmetry.space_group_name_H-M   'P 1'
#
loop_
_entity.id
_entity.type
_entity.pdbx_description
1 polymer ?
#
loop_
_entity_poly.entity_id
_entity_poly.type
_entity_poly.pdbx_seq_one_letter_code
_entity_poly.pdbx_strand_id
1 'polypeptide(L)'
;MFFFRSQANPVTTGLLYPFTENANEIILLKPSLDFDLFTTPFKFRPAIAEMPAQFNTGFNGSFYIGYRMDRLKIQQQTIYNGIKREKYTRSGIGLGLFAGIGSSFMNPKVLNNTIDYEYDAFTIDYGLAALAGFRKFNTGISLGFDFITDKNRNQWIYQHKPWIGIFIGLNLN
;
A
#
# COMPACT_ATOMS: atom_id res chain seq x y z
N MET A 1 9.94 -25.03 40.77
CA MET A 1 9.01 -23.90 41.02
C MET A 1 9.15 -22.94 39.84
N PHE A 2 8.27 -23.05 38.85
CA PHE A 2 8.33 -22.22 37.63
C PHE A 2 7.30 -21.11 37.73
N PHE A 3 7.75 -19.85 37.70
CA PHE A 3 6.89 -18.68 37.58
C PHE A 3 6.66 -18.38 36.10
N PHE A 4 5.42 -18.55 35.61
CA PHE A 4 4.99 -17.89 34.37
C PHE A 4 4.26 -16.60 34.74
N ARG A 5 4.93 -15.48 34.50
CA ARG A 5 4.38 -14.13 34.62
C ARG A 5 3.46 -13.91 33.41
N SER A 6 2.14 -13.97 33.64
CA SER A 6 1.15 -13.56 32.64
C SER A 6 1.32 -12.06 32.40
N GLN A 7 1.89 -11.69 31.24
CA GLN A 7 1.83 -10.31 30.77
C GLN A 7 0.38 -10.05 30.35
N ALA A 8 -0.27 -9.12 31.04
CA ALA A 8 -1.59 -8.64 30.68
C ALA A 8 -1.51 -7.95 29.31
N ASN A 9 -2.02 -8.62 28.27
CA ASN A 9 -2.24 -7.98 26.98
C ASN A 9 -3.35 -6.92 27.15
N PRO A 10 -3.18 -5.70 26.62
CA PRO A 10 -4.24 -4.70 26.65
C PRO A 10 -5.43 -5.22 25.84
N VAL A 11 -6.52 -5.51 26.54
CA VAL A 11 -7.80 -5.91 25.94
C VAL A 11 -8.25 -4.76 25.03
N THR A 12 -8.07 -4.94 23.73
CA THR A 12 -8.54 -4.00 22.72
C THR A 12 -10.07 -4.09 22.71
N THR A 13 -10.74 -3.01 23.06
CA THR A 13 -12.21 -2.92 23.12
C THR A 13 -12.77 -3.01 21.70
N GLY A 14 -13.07 -4.22 21.24
CA GLY A 14 -13.86 -4.46 20.03
C GLY A 14 -15.35 -4.54 20.38
N LEU A 15 -16.22 -4.14 19.46
CA LEU A 15 -17.65 -4.46 19.55
C LEU A 15 -17.80 -5.98 19.44
N LEU A 16 -18.03 -6.63 20.60
CA LEU A 16 -18.38 -8.04 20.67
C LEU A 16 -19.85 -8.18 20.34
N TYR A 17 -20.18 -8.76 19.19
CA TYR A 17 -21.53 -9.25 18.94
C TYR A 17 -21.71 -10.55 19.76
N PRO A 18 -22.73 -10.65 20.64
CA PRO A 18 -22.90 -11.81 21.52
C PRO A 18 -23.10 -13.10 20.72
N PHE A 19 -22.57 -14.19 21.26
CA PHE A 19 -22.76 -15.54 20.78
C PHE A 19 -24.26 -15.85 20.60
N THR A 20 -24.67 -16.17 19.38
CA THR A 20 -25.82 -17.04 19.15
C THR A 20 -25.27 -18.44 18.94
N GLU A 21 -25.83 -19.45 19.62
CA GLU A 21 -25.37 -20.86 19.58
C GLU A 21 -25.28 -21.48 18.17
N ASN A 22 -25.78 -20.79 17.14
CA ASN A 22 -25.83 -21.22 15.74
C ASN A 22 -24.87 -20.45 14.80
N ALA A 23 -24.00 -19.58 15.31
CA ALA A 23 -23.12 -18.79 14.46
C ALA A 23 -21.90 -19.61 13.97
N ASN A 24 -21.97 -20.12 12.75
CA ASN A 24 -20.84 -20.80 12.06
C ASN A 24 -19.69 -19.84 11.67
N GLU A 25 -19.84 -18.54 11.91
CA GLU A 25 -18.92 -17.49 11.54
C GLU A 25 -18.94 -16.33 12.54
N ILE A 26 -17.75 -15.86 12.94
CA ILE A 26 -17.55 -14.64 13.73
C ILE A 26 -16.75 -13.65 12.88
N ILE A 27 -17.19 -12.38 12.86
CA ILE A 27 -16.49 -11.28 12.20
C ILE A 27 -16.09 -10.26 13.25
N LEU A 28 -14.79 -10.00 13.35
CA LEU A 28 -14.21 -8.96 14.20
C LEU A 28 -13.65 -7.85 13.33
N LEU A 29 -13.98 -6.60 13.66
CA LEU A 29 -13.44 -5.42 13.01
C LEU A 29 -12.42 -4.75 13.94
N LYS A 30 -11.23 -4.46 13.42
CA LYS A 30 -10.15 -3.83 14.16
C LYS A 30 -9.65 -2.61 13.39
N PRO A 31 -9.98 -1.39 13.86
CA PRO A 31 -9.32 -0.18 13.38
C PRO A 31 -7.89 -0.09 13.93
N SER A 32 -6.94 0.32 13.10
CA SER A 32 -5.55 0.55 13.51
C SER A 32 -4.84 1.55 12.63
N LEU A 33 -3.80 2.17 13.18
CA LEU A 33 -2.76 2.83 12.39
C LEU A 33 -1.91 1.75 11.70
N ASP A 34 -1.61 1.92 10.42
CA ASP A 34 -0.89 0.96 9.59
C ASP A 34 0.34 1.62 8.96
N PHE A 35 1.44 0.87 8.96
CA PHE A 35 2.73 1.25 8.39
C PHE A 35 3.18 0.14 7.46
N ASP A 36 3.38 0.46 6.19
CA ASP A 36 3.75 -0.52 5.17
C ASP A 36 4.90 -0.01 4.30
N LEU A 37 5.53 -0.96 3.60
CA LEU A 37 6.42 -0.68 2.49
C LEU A 37 5.82 -1.27 1.22
N PHE A 38 5.75 -0.46 0.16
CA PHE A 38 5.24 -0.91 -1.13
C PHE A 38 6.07 -0.39 -2.30
N THR A 39 5.90 -1.06 -3.44
CA THR A 39 6.36 -0.58 -4.74
C THR A 39 5.15 -0.41 -5.66
N THR A 40 5.21 0.60 -6.52
CA THR A 40 4.24 0.96 -7.55
C THR A 40 4.84 0.59 -8.91
N PRO A 41 4.78 -0.69 -9.34
CA PRO A 41 5.38 -1.14 -10.59
C PRO A 41 4.78 -0.45 -11.81
N PHE A 42 3.58 0.10 -11.68
CA PHE A 42 2.81 0.68 -12.76
C PHE A 42 2.37 2.08 -12.40
N LYS A 43 2.94 3.10 -13.05
CA LYS A 43 2.52 4.51 -12.93
C LYS A 43 1.92 4.97 -14.26
N PHE A 44 0.64 5.31 -14.26
CA PHE A 44 -0.03 6.00 -15.35
C PHE A 44 0.13 7.52 -15.19
N ARG A 45 0.75 8.15 -16.18
CA ARG A 45 0.90 9.61 -16.27
C ARG A 45 -0.03 10.13 -17.37
N PRO A 46 -0.96 11.06 -17.07
CA PRO A 46 -1.79 11.69 -18.08
C PRO A 46 -0.96 12.39 -19.16
N ALA A 47 -1.55 12.59 -20.34
CA ALA A 47 -0.93 13.37 -21.41
C ALA A 47 -0.61 14.80 -20.93
N ILE A 48 0.58 15.29 -21.27
CA ILE A 48 1.01 16.64 -20.93
C ILE A 48 1.92 17.19 -22.02
N ALA A 49 1.72 18.46 -22.37
CA ALA A 49 2.38 19.10 -23.51
C ALA A 49 2.20 18.26 -24.78
N GLU A 50 3.29 17.94 -25.48
CA GLU A 50 3.29 17.12 -26.69
C GLU A 50 3.42 15.61 -26.40
N MET A 51 3.49 15.22 -25.13
CA MET A 51 3.63 13.82 -24.73
C MET A 51 2.26 13.16 -24.55
N PRO A 52 2.01 12.01 -25.20
CA PRO A 52 0.82 11.23 -24.94
C PRO A 52 0.84 10.68 -23.51
N ALA A 53 -0.30 10.19 -23.04
CA ALA A 53 -0.37 9.50 -21.76
C ALA A 53 0.62 8.32 -21.73
N GLN A 54 1.31 8.16 -20.60
CA GLN A 54 2.38 7.18 -20.45
C GLN A 54 2.06 6.18 -19.36
N PHE A 55 2.57 4.97 -19.57
CA PHE A 55 2.58 3.94 -18.56
C PHE A 55 4.03 3.56 -18.28
N ASN A 56 4.51 3.89 -17.09
CA ASN A 56 5.92 3.75 -16.76
C ASN A 56 6.12 2.64 -15.73
N THR A 57 7.15 1.83 -15.99
CA THR A 57 7.64 0.75 -15.14
C THR A 57 9.09 1.08 -14.78
N GLY A 58 9.30 1.67 -13.60
CA GLY A 58 10.62 2.09 -13.14
C GLY A 58 10.87 1.65 -11.70
N PHE A 59 12.12 1.74 -11.25
CA PHE A 59 12.45 1.48 -9.85
C PHE A 59 11.67 2.44 -8.96
N ASN A 60 11.06 1.92 -7.90
CA ASN A 60 10.50 2.72 -6.84
C ASN A 60 10.22 1.89 -5.57
N GLY A 61 10.23 2.58 -4.43
CA GLY A 61 9.87 2.05 -3.13
C GLY A 61 9.36 3.17 -2.23
N SER A 62 8.24 2.94 -1.56
CA SER A 62 7.53 3.95 -0.78
C SER A 62 7.13 3.42 0.59
N PHE A 63 7.33 4.25 1.60
CA PHE A 63 6.73 4.07 2.91
C PHE A 63 5.31 4.60 2.91
N TYR A 64 4.43 3.87 3.59
CA TYR A 64 3.03 4.22 3.79
C TYR A 64 2.76 4.45 5.26
N ILE A 65 1.92 5.44 5.56
CA ILE A 65 1.31 5.62 6.87
C ILE A 65 -0.17 5.96 6.67
N GLY A 66 -1.06 5.24 7.35
CA GLY A 66 -2.48 5.48 7.19
C GLY A 66 -3.35 4.76 8.19
N TYR A 67 -4.66 4.96 8.03
CA TYR A 67 -5.65 4.26 8.82
C TYR A 67 -6.13 3.02 8.08
N ARG A 68 -6.29 1.92 8.82
CA ARG A 68 -6.74 0.64 8.28
C ARG A 68 -7.85 0.06 9.14
N MET A 69 -8.82 -0.56 8.47
CA MET A 69 -9.85 -1.39 9.07
C MET A 69 -9.61 -2.84 8.67
N ASP A 70 -9.21 -3.67 9.63
CA ASP A 70 -9.09 -5.11 9.43
C ASP A 70 -10.38 -5.83 9.77
N ARG A 71 -10.78 -6.74 8.90
CA ARG A 71 -11.83 -7.73 9.10
C ARG A 71 -11.19 -9.09 9.35
N LEU A 72 -11.31 -9.59 10.58
CA LEU A 72 -10.95 -10.94 10.97
C LEU A 72 -12.19 -11.83 10.97
N LYS A 73 -12.17 -12.84 10.12
CA LYS A 73 -13.24 -13.83 9.99
C LYS A 73 -12.77 -15.16 10.57
N ILE A 74 -13.49 -15.65 11.57
CA ILE A 74 -13.27 -16.93 12.24
C ILE A 74 -14.41 -17.85 11.85
N GLN A 75 -14.11 -18.97 11.21
CA GLN A 75 -15.11 -19.97 10.81
C GLN A 75 -14.77 -21.33 11.40
N GLN A 76 -15.78 -22.06 11.87
CA GLN A 76 -15.62 -23.47 12.22
C GLN A 76 -15.81 -24.33 10.97
N GLN A 77 -14.87 -25.23 10.71
CA GLN A 77 -14.92 -26.17 9.60
C GLN A 77 -14.82 -27.59 10.14
N THR A 78 -15.79 -28.43 9.80
CA THR A 78 -15.74 -29.87 10.09
C THR A 78 -14.83 -30.53 9.06
N ILE A 79 -13.77 -31.22 9.52
CA ILE A 79 -12.81 -31.90 8.65
C ILE A 79 -13.28 -33.33 8.37
N TYR A 80 -13.44 -34.14 9.42
CA TYR A 80 -13.87 -35.54 9.34
C TYR A 80 -14.28 -36.04 10.74
N ASN A 81 -15.26 -36.96 10.84
CA ASN A 81 -15.72 -37.56 12.11
C ASN A 81 -15.95 -36.57 13.27
N GLY A 82 -16.59 -35.43 13.02
CA GLY A 82 -16.88 -34.43 14.06
C GLY A 82 -15.66 -33.62 14.54
N ILE A 83 -14.47 -33.85 13.99
CA ILE A 83 -13.29 -33.02 14.24
C ILE A 83 -13.52 -31.65 13.59
N LYS A 84 -13.57 -30.61 14.42
CA LYS A 84 -13.71 -29.21 14.01
C LYS A 84 -12.35 -28.52 14.01
N ARG A 85 -12.11 -27.65 13.02
CA ARG A 85 -10.97 -26.74 12.95
C ARG A 85 -11.46 -25.32 12.76
N GLU A 86 -10.76 -24.39 13.38
CA GLU A 86 -10.98 -22.96 13.15
C GLU A 86 -10.15 -22.47 11.96
N LYS A 87 -10.82 -21.78 11.03
CA LYS A 87 -10.20 -21.10 9.91
C LYS A 87 -10.21 -19.60 10.16
N TYR A 88 -9.02 -19.01 10.16
CA TYR A 88 -8.79 -17.59 10.33
C TYR A 88 -8.51 -16.93 8.99
N THR A 89 -9.30 -15.90 8.65
CA THR A 89 -9.09 -15.10 7.44
C THR A 89 -9.02 -13.63 7.82
N ARG A 90 -7.89 -12.97 7.53
CA ARG A 90 -7.69 -11.53 7.72
C ARG A 90 -7.68 -10.83 6.36
N SER A 91 -8.56 -9.86 6.20
CA SER A 91 -8.59 -8.91 5.09
C SER A 91 -8.69 -7.50 5.64
N GLY A 92 -8.14 -6.50 4.97
CA GLY A 92 -8.22 -5.12 5.43
C GLY A 92 -8.38 -4.12 4.29
N ILE A 93 -8.94 -2.96 4.60
CA ILE A 93 -8.96 -1.80 3.71
C ILE A 93 -8.35 -0.61 4.44
N GLY A 94 -7.61 0.23 3.73
CA GLY A 94 -6.95 1.39 4.33
C GLY A 94 -6.81 2.56 3.38
N LEU A 95 -6.62 3.73 3.97
CA LEU A 95 -6.33 4.98 3.28
C LEU A 95 -5.25 5.74 4.05
N GLY A 96 -4.27 6.27 3.33
CA GLY A 96 -3.12 6.92 3.94
C GLY A 96 -2.26 7.71 2.98
N LEU A 97 -1.21 8.28 3.55
CA LEU A 97 -0.17 9.01 2.83
C LEU A 97 0.99 8.06 2.53
N PHE A 98 1.72 8.37 1.47
CA PHE A 98 2.98 7.71 1.19
C PHE A 98 4.06 8.72 0.80
N ALA A 99 5.30 8.34 1.05
CA ALA A 99 6.48 9.02 0.54
C ALA A 99 7.56 7.98 0.22
N GLY A 100 8.30 8.20 -0.84
CA GLY A 100 9.23 7.21 -1.37
C GLY A 100 10.27 7.79 -2.30
N ILE A 101 11.03 6.87 -2.87
CA ILE A 101 12.09 7.15 -3.83
C ILE A 101 11.86 6.30 -5.07
N GLY A 102 12.41 6.75 -6.20
CA GLY A 102 12.37 6.00 -7.43
C GLY A 102 13.35 6.49 -8.47
N SER A 103 13.15 6.03 -9.70
CA SER A 103 13.82 6.54 -10.88
C SER A 103 12.82 6.95 -11.95
N SER A 104 13.20 7.94 -12.75
CA SER A 104 12.50 8.30 -13.98
C SER A 104 13.47 8.52 -15.12
N PHE A 105 13.13 7.95 -16.28
CA PHE A 105 13.90 8.10 -17.50
C PHE A 105 13.79 9.52 -18.05
N MET A 106 14.92 10.18 -18.18
CA MET A 106 15.06 11.51 -18.74
C MET A 106 15.57 11.43 -20.17
N ASN A 107 14.92 12.18 -21.05
CA ASN A 107 15.31 12.34 -22.45
C ASN A 107 15.01 13.78 -22.88
N PRO A 108 15.50 14.21 -24.06
CA PRO A 108 15.27 15.58 -24.54
C PRO A 108 13.79 15.97 -24.54
N LYS A 109 12.87 15.09 -24.94
CA LYS A 109 11.43 15.41 -25.02
C LYS A 109 10.80 15.72 -23.66
N VAL A 110 11.13 14.94 -22.63
CA VAL A 110 10.59 15.18 -21.27
C VAL A 110 11.26 16.33 -20.54
N LEU A 111 12.35 16.88 -21.12
CA LEU A 111 13.10 18.03 -20.62
C LEU A 111 13.06 19.23 -21.59
N ASN A 112 12.01 19.35 -22.41
CA ASN A 112 11.79 20.48 -23.33
C ASN A 112 12.99 20.75 -24.28
N ASN A 113 13.67 19.68 -24.72
CA ASN A 113 14.85 19.70 -25.58
C ASN A 113 16.01 20.57 -25.04
N THR A 114 16.08 20.75 -23.71
CA THR A 114 17.16 21.52 -23.07
C THR A 114 18.45 20.72 -22.88
N ILE A 115 18.38 19.40 -23.08
CA ILE A 115 19.51 18.48 -23.10
C ILE A 115 19.47 17.62 -24.36
N ASP A 116 20.60 17.04 -24.73
CA ASP A 116 20.79 16.15 -25.90
C ASP A 116 21.21 14.72 -25.51
N TYR A 117 21.16 14.40 -24.21
CA TYR A 117 21.49 13.09 -23.64
C TYR A 117 20.31 12.48 -22.89
N GLU A 118 20.44 11.20 -22.56
CA GLU A 118 19.45 10.43 -21.81
C GLU A 118 20.09 9.88 -20.53
N TYR A 119 19.32 9.79 -19.46
CA TYR A 119 19.78 9.25 -18.17
C TYR A 119 18.58 8.89 -17.27
N ASP A 120 18.81 8.08 -16.23
CA ASP A 120 17.83 7.85 -15.18
C ASP A 120 18.06 8.85 -14.02
N ALA A 121 17.06 9.70 -13.76
CA ALA A 121 17.10 10.62 -12.63
C ALA A 121 16.55 9.96 -11.38
N PHE A 122 17.14 10.29 -10.23
CA PHE A 122 16.58 9.97 -8.92
C PHE A 122 15.33 10.82 -8.66
N THR A 123 14.23 10.16 -8.29
CA THR A 123 12.96 10.81 -7.97
C THR A 123 12.57 10.62 -6.53
N ILE A 124 11.90 11.64 -5.97
CA ILE A 124 11.15 11.52 -4.73
C ILE A 124 9.66 11.48 -5.10
N ASP A 125 8.95 10.50 -4.54
CA ASP A 125 7.53 10.26 -4.74
C ASP A 125 6.76 10.60 -3.45
N TYR A 126 5.57 11.18 -3.57
CA TYR A 126 4.66 11.37 -2.44
C TYR A 126 3.20 11.39 -2.89
N GLY A 127 2.27 11.07 -2.00
CA GLY A 127 0.85 11.14 -2.33
C GLY A 127 -0.07 10.39 -1.38
N LEU A 128 -1.21 9.97 -1.92
CA LEU A 128 -2.26 9.22 -1.23
C LEU A 128 -2.34 7.79 -1.77
N ALA A 129 -2.60 6.82 -0.90
CA ALA A 129 -2.78 5.43 -1.27
C ALA A 129 -4.02 4.84 -0.59
N ALA A 130 -4.84 4.15 -1.37
CA ALA A 130 -5.91 3.30 -0.88
C ALA A 130 -5.48 1.84 -1.05
N LEU A 131 -5.43 1.10 0.06
CA LEU A 131 -4.96 -0.28 0.11
C LEU A 131 -6.08 -1.27 0.39
N ALA A 132 -5.93 -2.46 -0.18
CA ALA A 132 -6.65 -3.67 0.15
C ALA A 132 -5.62 -4.75 0.53
N GLY A 133 -5.76 -5.28 1.72
CA GLY A 133 -4.86 -6.29 2.27
C GLY A 133 -5.52 -7.66 2.38
N PHE A 134 -4.76 -8.69 2.03
CA PHE A 134 -5.10 -10.10 2.25
C PHE A 134 -3.93 -10.79 2.96
N ARG A 135 -4.13 -11.17 4.22
CA ARG A 135 -3.06 -11.72 5.08
C ARG A 135 -1.86 -10.77 5.22
N LYS A 136 -0.69 -11.13 4.66
CA LYS A 136 0.56 -10.35 4.70
C LYS A 136 0.78 -9.51 3.42
N PHE A 137 -0.08 -9.68 2.43
CA PHE A 137 0.02 -9.04 1.13
C PHE A 137 -0.92 -7.85 1.05
N ASN A 138 -0.42 -6.70 0.61
CA ASN A 138 -1.22 -5.50 0.37
C ASN A 138 -1.08 -5.07 -1.09
N THR A 139 -2.18 -4.61 -1.67
CA THR A 139 -2.20 -4.00 -3.01
C THR A 139 -3.21 -2.87 -3.03
N GLY A 140 -3.20 -2.05 -4.06
CA GLY A 140 -4.16 -0.97 -4.17
C GLY A 140 -3.82 0.04 -5.23
N ILE A 141 -4.44 1.21 -5.08
CA ILE A 141 -4.29 2.35 -5.98
C ILE A 141 -3.67 3.53 -5.24
N SER A 142 -2.83 4.27 -5.95
CA SER A 142 -2.15 5.46 -5.44
C SER A 142 -2.40 6.62 -6.38
N LEU A 143 -2.62 7.79 -5.80
CA LEU A 143 -2.54 9.08 -6.46
C LEU A 143 -1.26 9.75 -5.97
N GLY A 144 -0.27 9.85 -6.84
CA GLY A 144 1.06 10.30 -6.49
C GLY A 144 1.51 11.52 -7.28
N PHE A 145 2.56 12.13 -6.79
CA PHE A 145 3.32 13.21 -7.40
C PHE A 145 4.79 12.88 -7.25
N ASP A 146 5.59 13.25 -8.24
CA ASP A 146 7.02 13.04 -8.19
C ASP A 146 7.81 14.26 -8.64
N PHE A 147 9.05 14.31 -8.19
CA PHE A 147 10.02 15.32 -8.61
C PHE A 147 11.41 14.72 -8.70
N ILE A 148 12.19 15.21 -9.66
CA ILE A 148 13.62 14.89 -9.74
C ILE A 148 14.41 15.87 -8.87
N THR A 149 15.52 15.41 -8.31
CA THR A 149 16.35 16.18 -7.37
C THR A 149 17.58 16.82 -8.01
N ASP A 150 17.78 16.64 -9.31
CA ASP A 150 18.97 17.08 -10.00
C ASP A 150 18.85 18.52 -10.55
N LYS A 151 19.83 18.90 -11.39
CA LYS A 151 19.92 20.22 -12.03
C LYS A 151 18.83 20.48 -13.09
N ASN A 152 18.20 19.43 -13.61
CA ASN A 152 17.21 19.49 -14.69
C ASN A 152 15.76 19.54 -14.18
N ARG A 153 15.55 19.59 -12.85
CA ARG A 153 14.22 19.60 -12.22
C ARG A 153 13.27 20.69 -12.70
N ASN A 154 13.79 21.83 -13.15
CA ASN A 154 12.96 22.94 -13.60
C ASN A 154 12.48 22.76 -15.05
N GLN A 155 13.07 21.82 -15.78
CA GLN A 155 12.77 21.53 -17.18
C GLN A 155 11.89 20.30 -17.34
N TRP A 156 11.75 19.47 -16.30
CA TRP A 156 10.98 18.23 -16.37
C TRP A 156 9.49 18.48 -16.46
N ILE A 157 8.87 18.02 -17.54
CA ILE A 157 7.44 18.26 -17.80
C ILE A 157 6.53 17.61 -16.74
N TYR A 158 6.99 16.54 -16.09
CA TYR A 158 6.23 15.82 -15.05
C TYR A 158 6.55 16.29 -13.63
N GLN A 159 7.37 17.33 -13.47
CA GLN A 159 7.70 17.89 -12.15
C GLN A 159 6.42 18.28 -11.38
N HIS A 160 6.20 17.63 -10.22
CA HIS A 160 5.01 17.76 -9.37
C HIS A 160 3.67 17.52 -10.10
N LYS A 161 3.67 16.70 -11.16
CA LYS A 161 2.45 16.34 -11.88
C LYS A 161 1.83 15.07 -11.29
N PRO A 162 0.49 14.97 -11.28
CA PRO A 162 -0.17 13.82 -10.73
C PRO A 162 0.03 12.59 -11.62
N TRP A 163 0.14 11.44 -10.98
CA TRP A 163 0.12 10.12 -11.61
C TRP A 163 -0.76 9.18 -10.79
N ILE A 164 -1.32 8.17 -11.46
CA ILE A 164 -2.12 7.11 -10.81
C ILE A 164 -1.31 5.83 -10.89
N GLY A 165 -1.16 5.13 -9.77
CA GLY A 165 -0.37 3.91 -9.74
C GLY A 165 -1.06 2.74 -9.08
N ILE A 166 -0.75 1.53 -9.55
CA ILE A 166 -1.09 0.28 -8.87
C ILE A 166 0.14 -0.12 -8.06
N PHE A 167 -0.05 -0.36 -6.76
CA PHE A 167 1.03 -0.79 -5.88
C PHE A 167 0.84 -2.19 -5.34
N ILE A 168 1.97 -2.77 -4.95
CA ILE A 168 2.09 -4.06 -4.28
C ILE A 168 3.05 -3.87 -3.11
N GLY A 169 2.66 -4.33 -1.94
CA GLY A 169 3.41 -4.18 -0.72
C GLY A 169 3.24 -5.34 0.24
N LEU A 170 4.06 -5.31 1.29
CA LEU A 170 3.98 -6.24 2.40
C LEU A 170 3.50 -5.49 3.63
N ASN A 171 2.59 -6.12 4.38
CA ASN A 171 2.17 -5.57 5.66
C ASN A 171 3.28 -5.79 6.70
N LEU A 172 3.69 -4.72 7.38
CA LEU A 172 4.74 -4.78 8.41
C LEU A 172 4.20 -4.90 9.84
N ASN A 173 2.88 -5.06 9.99
CA ASN A 173 2.14 -5.04 11.27
C ASN A 173 1.62 -6.41 11.71
#